data_AF-A0A369TF33-F1
#
_entry.id   AF-A0A369TF33-F1
#
_cell.length_a   1.000
_cell.length_b   1.000
_cell.length_c   1.000
_cell.angle_alpha   90.00
_cell.angle_beta   90.00
_cell.angle_gamma   90.00
#
_symmetry.space_group_name_H-M   'P 1'
#
loop_
_entity.id
_entity.type
_entity.pdbx_description
1 polymer ?
#
loop_
_entity_poly.entity_id
_entity_poly.type
_entity_poly.pdbx_seq_one_letter_code
_entity_poly.pdbx_strand_id
1 'polypeptide(L)'
;VAGSPYAITAAAAEGTGLGNYAITYDTGSFDVTPAPLTITPDDQSKTYGELFAFDGTEFVATGLLFSDAVTSLALTSAGAAADATVAGSPYAITGSAAEGSGLGNYAITYDTGSFDVTPAPLTITPDDQSKTYGELFTFDGTEFVATGLLFSDAVTSLALTSAGAAADATVAGSPYAITGSA
;
A
#
# COMPACT_ATOMS: atom_id res chain seq x y z
N VAL A 1 -0.38 1.84 31.57
CA VAL A 1 -1.34 2.63 32.38
C VAL A 1 -0.57 3.55 33.30
N ALA A 2 -0.74 4.86 33.15
CA ALA A 2 0.02 5.84 33.92
C ALA A 2 -0.28 5.71 35.43
N GLY A 3 0.76 5.59 36.24
CA GLY A 3 0.66 5.54 37.70
C GLY A 3 0.37 4.17 38.32
N SER A 4 0.25 3.10 37.52
CA SER A 4 0.24 1.73 38.05
C SER A 4 1.68 1.24 38.33
N PRO A 5 1.92 0.46 39.40
CA PRO A 5 0.94 -0.02 40.38
C PRO A 5 0.56 0.98 41.47
N TYR A 6 -0.63 0.82 42.05
CA TYR A 6 -1.13 1.62 43.17
C TYR A 6 -0.98 0.89 44.50
N ALA A 7 -0.56 1.58 45.55
CA ALA A 7 -0.43 0.99 46.88
C ALA A 7 -1.81 0.79 47.53
N ILE A 8 -2.04 -0.39 48.08
CA ILE A 8 -3.17 -0.69 48.96
C ILE A 8 -2.68 -0.53 50.39
N THR A 9 -3.23 0.45 51.12
CA THR A 9 -2.90 0.69 52.52
C THR A 9 -3.92 0.04 53.43
N ALA A 10 -3.47 -0.94 54.22
CA ALA A 10 -4.27 -1.50 55.31
C ALA A 10 -4.18 -0.59 56.54
N ALA A 11 -5.30 -0.36 57.22
CA ALA A 11 -5.38 0.41 58.44
C ALA A 11 -6.61 0.00 59.27
N ALA A 12 -6.61 0.38 60.56
CA ALA A 12 -7.75 0.29 61.46
C ALA A 12 -8.39 -1.11 61.55
N ALA A 13 -7.60 -2.14 61.88
CA ALA A 13 -8.14 -3.47 62.13
C ALA A 13 -9.15 -3.46 63.30
N GLU A 14 -10.35 -3.98 63.08
CA GLU A 14 -11.42 -4.10 64.08
C GLU A 14 -11.70 -5.58 64.42
N GLY A 15 -11.90 -5.89 65.70
CA GLY A 15 -12.13 -7.26 66.17
C GLY A 15 -12.03 -7.42 67.69
N THR A 16 -12.34 -8.62 68.20
CA THR A 16 -12.18 -8.94 69.64
C THR A 16 -10.83 -9.60 69.88
N GLY A 17 -10.21 -9.32 71.05
CA GLY A 17 -8.90 -9.89 71.42
C GLY A 17 -7.68 -9.31 70.69
N LEU A 18 -7.85 -8.29 69.85
CA LEU A 18 -6.74 -7.65 69.10
C LEU A 18 -5.66 -7.03 70.01
N GLY A 19 -6.02 -6.60 71.23
CA GLY A 19 -5.07 -6.07 72.21
C GLY A 19 -4.01 -7.08 72.68
N ASN A 20 -4.14 -8.37 72.35
CA ASN A 20 -3.15 -9.40 72.63
C ASN A 20 -1.99 -9.43 71.60
N TYR A 21 -2.02 -8.60 70.55
CA TYR A 21 -1.08 -8.64 69.43
C TYR A 21 -0.47 -7.26 69.15
N ALA A 22 0.80 -7.24 68.72
CA ALA A 22 1.39 -6.08 68.06
C ALA A 22 1.04 -6.15 66.56
N ILE A 23 0.29 -5.18 66.06
CA ILE A 23 -0.19 -5.17 64.67
C ILE A 23 0.78 -4.38 63.79
N THR A 24 1.22 -4.99 62.69
CA THR A 24 1.94 -4.33 61.59
C THR A 24 1.06 -4.41 60.34
N TYR A 25 0.98 -3.31 59.59
CA TYR A 25 0.24 -3.26 58.34
C TYR A 25 1.22 -3.23 57.18
N ASP A 26 1.22 -4.30 56.40
CA ASP A 26 1.95 -4.34 55.14
C ASP A 26 1.13 -3.69 54.02
N THR A 27 1.82 -3.08 53.06
CA THR A 27 1.20 -2.50 51.87
C THR A 27 1.00 -3.56 50.79
N GLY A 28 -0.22 -3.66 50.25
CA GLY A 28 -0.49 -4.42 49.04
C GLY A 28 -0.22 -3.62 47.77
N SER A 29 -0.22 -4.29 46.61
CA SER A 29 -0.16 -3.67 45.27
C SER A 29 -1.46 -3.89 44.52
N PHE A 30 -1.92 -2.89 43.79
CA PHE A 30 -3.03 -2.98 42.84
C PHE A 30 -2.53 -2.62 41.44
N ASP A 31 -2.54 -3.60 40.55
CA ASP A 31 -1.98 -3.48 39.22
C ASP A 31 -3.10 -3.23 38.20
N VAL A 32 -2.87 -2.29 37.28
CA VAL A 32 -3.75 -2.03 36.15
C VAL A 32 -2.99 -2.33 34.87
N THR A 33 -3.37 -3.42 34.22
CA THR A 33 -2.73 -3.86 32.97
C THR A 33 -3.29 -3.09 31.77
N PRO A 34 -2.47 -2.79 30.75
CA PRO A 34 -2.96 -2.15 29.53
C PRO A 34 -4.04 -2.98 28.83
N ALA A 35 -5.02 -2.32 28.23
CA ALA A 35 -6.01 -2.96 27.36
C ALA A 35 -5.41 -3.24 25.96
N PRO A 36 -5.84 -4.27 25.23
CA PRO A 36 -5.40 -4.49 23.85
C PRO A 36 -5.98 -3.42 22.91
N LEU A 37 -5.16 -2.91 21.98
CA LEU A 37 -5.58 -2.04 20.89
C LEU A 37 -4.91 -2.52 19.60
N THR A 38 -5.69 -2.81 18.56
CA THR A 38 -5.18 -3.14 17.23
C THR A 38 -5.45 -2.00 16.29
N ILE A 39 -4.42 -1.55 15.56
CA ILE A 39 -4.53 -0.52 14.53
C ILE A 39 -4.11 -1.14 13.20
N THR A 40 -4.99 -1.10 12.22
CA THR A 40 -4.81 -1.71 10.90
C THR A 40 -4.87 -0.61 9.84
N PRO A 41 -3.80 -0.39 9.07
CA PRO A 41 -3.84 0.49 7.90
C PRO A 41 -4.91 0.04 6.90
N ASP A 42 -5.59 0.99 6.28
CA ASP A 42 -6.51 0.70 5.17
C ASP A 42 -5.71 0.32 3.92
N ASP A 43 -6.28 -0.56 3.10
CA ASP A 43 -5.71 -0.90 1.79
C ASP A 43 -5.73 0.32 0.86
N GLN A 44 -4.68 0.48 0.05
CA GLN A 44 -4.51 1.61 -0.87
C GLN A 44 -4.14 1.14 -2.26
N SER A 45 -4.26 2.02 -3.26
CA SER A 45 -3.79 1.75 -4.60
C SER A 45 -3.33 2.99 -5.35
N LYS A 46 -2.52 2.80 -6.38
CA LYS A 46 -2.15 3.84 -7.35
C LYS A 46 -1.89 3.25 -8.73
N THR A 47 -1.83 4.11 -9.75
CA THR A 47 -1.33 3.72 -11.06
C THR A 47 0.20 3.81 -11.11
N TYR A 48 0.87 2.91 -11.81
CA TYR A 48 2.32 2.99 -12.05
C TYR A 48 2.70 4.38 -12.61
N GLY A 49 3.78 4.97 -12.10
CA GLY A 49 4.18 6.34 -12.41
C GLY A 49 3.63 7.43 -11.49
N GLU A 50 2.54 7.16 -10.76
CA GLU A 50 1.97 8.12 -9.80
C GLU A 50 2.68 8.01 -8.44
N LEU A 51 2.94 9.14 -7.78
CA LEU A 51 3.37 9.15 -6.38
C LEU A 51 2.13 9.14 -5.47
N PHE A 52 2.12 8.25 -4.48
CA PHE A 52 1.10 8.26 -3.43
C PHE A 52 1.67 8.86 -2.13
N ALA A 53 0.87 9.69 -1.45
CA ALA A 53 1.20 10.22 -0.14
C ALA A 53 0.09 9.84 0.84
N PHE A 54 0.47 9.31 2.00
CA PHE A 54 -0.47 9.03 3.09
C PHE A 54 -0.79 10.32 3.85
N ASP A 55 -2.05 10.56 4.16
CA ASP A 55 -2.45 11.69 5.03
C ASP A 55 -2.33 11.31 6.51
N GLY A 56 -2.13 10.02 6.81
CA GLY A 56 -1.95 9.50 8.17
C GLY A 56 -3.27 9.18 8.85
N THR A 57 -4.36 9.14 8.09
CA THR A 57 -5.73 8.85 8.57
C THR A 57 -6.32 7.57 7.99
N GLU A 58 -5.57 6.89 7.10
CA GLU A 58 -5.98 5.67 6.42
C GLU A 58 -5.77 4.45 7.32
N PHE A 59 -6.56 4.34 8.39
CA PHE A 59 -6.51 3.21 9.30
C PHE A 59 -7.81 3.01 10.06
N VAL A 60 -7.99 1.79 10.58
CA VAL A 60 -9.01 1.44 11.56
C VAL A 60 -8.34 1.09 12.88
N ALA A 61 -8.86 1.64 13.98
CA ALA A 61 -8.45 1.30 15.34
C ALA A 61 -9.56 0.51 16.05
N THR A 62 -9.21 -0.64 16.62
CA THR A 62 -10.15 -1.58 17.25
C THR A 62 -9.71 -1.92 18.67
N GLY A 63 -10.59 -1.74 19.64
CA GLY A 63 -10.28 -1.95 21.06
C GLY A 63 -10.18 -0.67 21.89
N LEU A 64 -10.43 0.50 21.31
CA LEU A 64 -10.54 1.77 22.05
C LEU A 64 -11.71 1.71 23.05
N LEU A 65 -11.48 2.28 24.23
CA LEU A 65 -12.44 2.36 25.32
C LEU A 65 -12.71 3.83 25.69
N PHE A 66 -13.88 4.09 26.27
CA PHE A 66 -14.29 5.42 26.73
C PHE A 66 -14.23 6.49 25.63
N SER A 67 -13.49 7.58 25.85
CA SER A 67 -13.29 8.68 24.90
C SER A 67 -11.84 8.75 24.41
N ASP A 68 -11.10 7.65 24.53
CA ASP A 68 -9.76 7.52 23.97
C ASP A 68 -9.86 7.43 22.45
N ALA A 69 -8.86 7.97 21.76
CA ALA A 69 -8.88 8.07 20.30
C ALA A 69 -7.47 7.93 19.74
N VAL A 70 -7.39 7.37 18.53
CA VAL A 70 -6.24 7.51 17.64
C VAL A 70 -6.61 8.55 16.59
N THR A 71 -5.84 9.62 16.46
CA THR A 71 -6.10 10.74 15.54
C THR A 71 -5.21 10.71 14.31
N SER A 72 -4.05 10.07 14.39
CA SER A 72 -3.11 9.93 13.28
C SER A 72 -2.24 8.69 13.47
N LEU A 73 -1.68 8.21 12.36
CA LEU A 73 -0.77 7.08 12.30
C LEU A 73 0.33 7.38 11.27
N ALA A 74 1.59 7.11 11.61
CA ALA A 74 2.66 7.16 10.64
C ALA A 74 2.58 5.93 9.73
N LEU A 75 2.20 6.15 8.47
CA LEU A 75 1.97 5.12 7.46
C LEU A 75 3.08 5.10 6.42
N THR A 76 3.56 3.91 6.06
CA THR A 76 4.57 3.75 5.01
C THR A 76 4.33 2.50 4.16
N SER A 77 4.66 2.58 2.88
CA SER A 77 4.72 1.44 1.95
C SER A 77 5.75 1.71 0.86
N ALA A 78 6.53 0.70 0.48
CA ALA A 78 7.38 0.78 -0.71
C ALA A 78 6.55 0.95 -2.00
N GLY A 79 5.28 0.53 -1.98
CA GLY A 79 4.34 0.71 -3.08
C GLY A 79 3.94 2.15 -3.32
N ALA A 80 4.19 3.08 -2.39
CA ALA A 80 3.82 4.48 -2.54
C ALA A 80 4.72 5.26 -3.51
N ALA A 81 5.97 4.79 -3.73
CA ALA A 81 6.92 5.45 -4.62
C ALA A 81 6.46 5.42 -6.09
N ALA A 82 6.75 6.46 -6.86
CA ALA A 82 6.31 6.58 -8.25
C ALA A 82 6.82 5.43 -9.14
N ASP A 83 8.04 4.96 -8.88
CA ASP A 83 8.76 3.90 -9.58
C ASP A 83 8.49 2.48 -9.02
N ALA A 84 7.63 2.34 -8.01
CA ALA A 84 7.19 1.04 -7.53
C ALA A 84 6.50 0.25 -8.65
N THR A 85 7.03 -0.91 -9.00
CA THR A 85 6.57 -1.69 -10.17
C THR A 85 5.27 -2.46 -9.91
N VAL A 86 4.48 -2.72 -10.95
CA VAL A 86 3.30 -3.60 -10.89
C VAL A 86 3.67 -5.02 -10.47
N ALA A 87 4.82 -5.54 -10.94
CA ALA A 87 5.27 -6.90 -10.64
C ALA A 87 5.62 -7.12 -9.15
N GLY A 88 5.93 -6.06 -8.42
CA GLY A 88 6.14 -6.11 -6.98
C GLY A 88 4.85 -6.01 -6.15
N SER A 89 3.70 -5.79 -6.78
CA SER A 89 2.40 -5.68 -6.10
C SER A 89 1.90 -7.04 -5.59
N PRO A 90 1.18 -7.11 -4.45
CA PRO A 90 0.93 -6.01 -3.52
C PRO A 90 2.14 -5.72 -2.62
N TYR A 91 2.29 -4.44 -2.24
CA TYR A 91 3.26 -4.01 -1.24
C TYR A 91 2.58 -3.88 0.13
N ALA A 92 3.28 -4.20 1.22
CA ALA A 92 2.71 -4.02 2.56
C ALA A 92 2.63 -2.53 2.95
N ILE A 93 1.52 -2.13 3.57
CA ILE A 93 1.38 -0.87 4.29
C ILE A 93 1.62 -1.16 5.77
N THR A 94 2.55 -0.43 6.36
CA THR A 94 2.88 -0.55 7.79
C THR A 94 2.53 0.74 8.51
N GLY A 95 1.92 0.59 9.70
CA GLY A 95 1.62 1.67 10.61
C GLY A 95 2.58 1.70 11.81
N SER A 96 2.84 2.89 12.33
CA SER A 96 3.61 3.10 13.56
C SER A 96 3.29 4.45 14.20
N ALA A 97 3.82 4.69 15.39
CA ALA A 97 3.75 6.01 16.06
C ALA A 97 2.32 6.60 16.09
N ALA A 98 1.36 5.81 16.57
CA ALA A 98 -0.02 6.29 16.73
C ALA A 98 -0.07 7.48 17.68
N GLU A 99 -0.76 8.55 17.28
CA GLU A 99 -1.01 9.72 18.11
C GLU A 99 -2.50 9.82 18.46
N GLY A 100 -2.80 10.43 19.61
CA GLY A 100 -4.17 10.62 20.07
C GLY A 100 -4.27 10.75 21.59
N SER A 101 -5.46 10.48 22.13
CA SER A 101 -5.76 10.58 23.56
C SER A 101 -5.80 9.21 24.23
N GLY A 102 -5.24 9.11 25.44
CA GLY A 102 -5.36 7.90 26.28
C GLY A 102 -4.49 6.70 25.87
N LEU A 103 -3.70 6.82 24.79
CA LEU A 103 -2.94 5.69 24.22
C LEU A 103 -1.95 5.01 25.18
N GLY A 104 -1.48 5.70 26.23
CA GLY A 104 -0.66 5.11 27.29
C GLY A 104 -1.35 4.03 28.15
N ASN A 105 -2.65 3.83 27.96
CA ASN A 105 -3.45 2.78 28.61
C ASN A 105 -3.54 1.49 27.78
N TYR A 106 -2.94 1.44 26.59
CA TYR A 106 -3.09 0.31 25.67
C TYR A 106 -1.76 -0.39 25.38
N ALA A 107 -1.84 -1.70 25.17
CA ALA A 107 -0.82 -2.47 24.48
C ALA A 107 -1.19 -2.48 23.00
N ILE A 108 -0.50 -1.64 22.22
CA ILE A 108 -0.83 -1.40 20.81
C ILE A 108 -0.16 -2.47 19.93
N THR A 109 -0.96 -3.08 19.06
CA THR A 109 -0.52 -3.95 17.96
C THR A 109 -0.82 -3.25 16.64
N TYR A 110 0.16 -3.23 15.73
CA TYR A 110 0.00 -2.71 14.38
C TYR A 110 -0.09 -3.86 13.40
N ASP A 111 -1.21 -3.98 12.71
CA ASP A 111 -1.37 -4.90 11.59
C ASP A 111 -0.86 -4.25 10.29
N THR A 112 -0.90 -5.01 9.20
CA THR A 112 -0.48 -4.55 7.87
C THR A 112 -1.67 -4.41 6.93
N GLY A 113 -1.70 -3.32 6.16
CA GLY A 113 -2.58 -3.18 4.99
C GLY A 113 -1.87 -3.62 3.69
N SER A 114 -2.60 -3.63 2.58
CA SER A 114 -2.12 -3.93 1.23
C SER A 114 -2.10 -2.69 0.35
N PHE A 115 -1.04 -2.50 -0.42
CA PHE A 115 -0.90 -1.42 -1.38
C PHE A 115 -0.76 -1.99 -2.79
N ASP A 116 -1.76 -1.76 -3.63
CA ASP A 116 -1.76 -2.22 -5.02
C ASP A 116 -1.20 -1.18 -5.99
N VAL A 117 -0.36 -1.62 -6.93
CA VAL A 117 0.08 -0.81 -8.05
C VAL A 117 -0.50 -1.37 -9.34
N THR A 118 -1.35 -0.59 -10.02
CA THR A 118 -2.00 -0.99 -11.27
C THR A 118 -1.23 -0.53 -12.50
N PRO A 119 -1.34 -1.23 -13.64
CA PRO A 119 -0.66 -0.83 -14.88
C PRO A 119 -1.07 0.56 -15.37
N ALA A 120 -0.09 1.35 -15.78
CA ALA A 120 -0.31 2.59 -16.53
C ALA A 120 -0.74 2.29 -17.98
N PRO A 121 -1.52 3.18 -18.63
CA PRO A 121 -1.87 3.02 -20.02
C PRO A 121 -0.65 3.21 -20.94
N LEU A 122 -0.43 2.25 -21.84
CA LEU A 122 0.57 2.32 -22.91
C LEU A 122 -0.13 2.06 -24.24
N THR A 123 0.05 2.97 -25.20
CA THR A 123 -0.45 2.80 -26.58
C THR A 123 0.71 2.68 -27.54
N ILE A 124 0.72 1.62 -28.35
CA ILE A 124 1.71 1.41 -29.41
C ILE A 124 0.96 1.42 -30.74
N THR A 125 1.37 2.32 -31.64
CA THR A 125 0.73 2.56 -32.93
C THR A 125 1.73 2.29 -34.04
N PRO A 126 1.48 1.34 -34.95
CA PRO A 126 2.29 1.17 -36.15
C PRO A 126 2.30 2.44 -37.01
N ASP A 127 3.44 2.75 -37.60
CA ASP A 127 3.57 3.86 -38.56
C ASP A 127 2.95 3.48 -39.90
N ASP A 128 2.43 4.47 -40.62
CA ASP A 128 2.01 4.28 -42.02
C ASP A 128 3.22 3.92 -42.89
N GLN A 129 3.08 2.87 -43.70
CA GLN A 129 4.11 2.41 -44.62
C GLN A 129 3.61 2.39 -46.07
N SER A 130 4.55 2.41 -47.01
CA SER A 130 4.24 2.33 -48.44
C SER A 130 5.29 1.52 -49.20
N LYS A 131 4.88 0.97 -50.34
CA LYS A 131 5.75 0.27 -51.29
C LYS A 131 5.24 0.48 -52.71
N THR A 132 6.08 0.23 -53.71
CA THR A 132 5.62 0.18 -55.11
C THR A 132 5.02 -1.19 -55.43
N TYR A 133 4.03 -1.25 -56.33
CA TYR A 133 3.49 -2.53 -56.81
C TYR A 133 4.60 -3.40 -57.43
N GLY A 134 4.64 -4.69 -57.05
CA GLY A 134 5.69 -5.63 -57.44
C GLY A 134 6.87 -5.72 -56.46
N GLU A 135 7.03 -4.78 -55.53
CA GLU A 135 8.06 -4.85 -54.49
C GLU A 135 7.56 -5.61 -53.25
N LEU A 136 8.44 -6.43 -52.64
CA LEU A 136 8.18 -6.99 -51.32
C LEU A 136 8.60 -5.95 -50.26
N PHE A 137 7.72 -5.65 -49.31
CA PHE A 137 8.07 -4.87 -48.12
C PHE A 137 8.33 -5.82 -46.94
N THR A 138 9.37 -5.53 -46.16
CA THR A 138 9.67 -6.25 -44.91
C THR A 138 9.72 -5.22 -43.80
N PHE A 139 9.02 -5.48 -42.70
CA PHE A 139 9.09 -4.64 -41.50
C PHE A 139 10.39 -4.95 -40.75
N ASP A 140 11.12 -3.90 -40.36
CA ASP A 140 12.30 -4.02 -39.50
C ASP A 140 11.89 -4.14 -38.01
N GLY A 141 10.60 -3.90 -37.71
CA GLY A 141 10.02 -3.98 -36.38
C GLY A 141 10.19 -2.70 -35.57
N THR A 142 10.65 -1.63 -36.20
CA THR A 142 10.85 -0.30 -35.59
C THR A 142 9.85 0.74 -36.09
N GLU A 143 8.96 0.37 -37.01
CA GLU A 143 7.95 1.24 -37.64
C GLU A 143 6.74 1.44 -36.73
N PHE A 144 6.96 2.05 -35.56
CA PHE A 144 5.89 2.34 -34.61
C PHE A 144 6.24 3.53 -33.71
N VAL A 145 5.20 4.12 -33.12
CA VAL A 145 5.31 5.07 -32.02
C VAL A 145 4.68 4.47 -30.77
N ALA A 146 5.39 4.54 -29.65
CA ALA A 146 4.87 4.22 -28.33
C ALA A 146 4.59 5.51 -27.53
N THR A 147 3.39 5.63 -26.97
CA THR A 147 2.98 6.77 -26.12
C THR A 147 2.49 6.26 -24.76
N GLY A 148 2.91 6.94 -23.68
CA GLY A 148 2.61 6.53 -22.30
C GLY A 148 3.73 5.73 -21.61
N LEU A 149 4.90 5.57 -22.24
CA LEU A 149 6.08 5.06 -21.55
C LEU A 149 6.50 6.02 -20.42
N LEU A 150 6.91 5.44 -19.29
CA LEU A 150 7.33 6.15 -18.09
C LEU A 150 8.80 5.86 -17.78
N PHE A 151 9.44 6.74 -17.02
CA PHE A 151 10.84 6.57 -16.58
C PHE A 151 11.81 6.23 -17.73
N SER A 152 12.54 5.11 -17.59
CA SER A 152 13.45 4.57 -18.60
C SER A 152 12.86 3.37 -19.34
N ASP A 153 11.54 3.18 -19.28
CA ASP A 153 10.86 2.09 -19.96
C ASP A 153 10.88 2.32 -21.47
N ALA A 154 11.07 1.24 -22.23
CA ALA A 154 11.21 1.31 -23.68
C ALA A 154 10.53 0.11 -24.35
N VAL A 155 9.92 0.38 -25.50
CA VAL A 155 9.59 -0.64 -26.49
C VAL A 155 10.68 -0.59 -27.55
N THR A 156 11.44 -1.67 -27.73
CA THR A 156 12.59 -1.71 -28.65
C THR A 156 12.25 -2.29 -30.02
N SER A 157 11.18 -3.07 -30.11
CA SER A 157 10.68 -3.67 -31.36
C SER A 157 9.22 -4.07 -31.22
N LEU A 158 8.51 -4.10 -32.34
CA LEU A 158 7.13 -4.59 -32.45
C LEU A 158 7.02 -5.55 -33.63
N ALA A 159 6.38 -6.71 -33.43
CA ALA A 159 6.07 -7.59 -34.54
C ALA A 159 4.94 -6.98 -35.38
N LEU A 160 5.27 -6.57 -36.61
CA LEU A 160 4.37 -5.89 -37.52
C LEU A 160 4.01 -6.79 -38.70
N THR A 161 2.73 -6.78 -39.08
CA THR A 161 2.23 -7.52 -40.23
C THR A 161 1.26 -6.70 -41.05
N SER A 162 1.28 -6.90 -42.36
CA SER A 162 0.27 -6.37 -43.28
C SER A 162 0.17 -7.27 -44.51
N ALA A 163 -1.05 -7.57 -44.96
CA ALA A 163 -1.26 -8.22 -46.25
C ALA A 163 -0.74 -7.36 -47.42
N GLY A 164 -0.65 -6.03 -47.20
CA GLY A 164 -0.08 -5.09 -48.16
C GLY A 164 1.42 -5.22 -48.33
N ALA A 165 2.13 -5.99 -47.50
CA ALA A 165 3.58 -6.15 -47.61
C ALA A 165 4.01 -7.07 -48.77
N ALA A 166 3.15 -8.02 -49.17
CA ALA A 166 3.44 -8.97 -50.24
C ALA A 166 3.64 -8.28 -51.61
N ALA A 167 4.52 -8.84 -52.45
CA ALA A 167 4.84 -8.27 -53.76
C ALA A 167 3.63 -8.18 -54.70
N ASP A 168 2.69 -9.11 -54.58
CA ASP A 168 1.46 -9.23 -55.37
C ASP A 168 0.25 -8.51 -54.77
N ALA A 169 0.40 -7.81 -53.63
CA ALA A 169 -0.66 -6.98 -53.07
C ALA A 169 -1.06 -5.87 -54.06
N THR A 170 -2.34 -5.86 -54.47
CA THR A 170 -2.85 -5.00 -55.54
C THR A 170 -3.23 -3.60 -55.04
N VAL A 171 -3.11 -2.59 -55.92
CA VAL A 171 -3.52 -1.20 -55.61
C VAL A 171 -5.00 -1.10 -55.24
N ALA A 172 -5.86 -1.95 -55.82
CA ALA A 172 -7.30 -1.96 -55.55
C ALA A 172 -7.65 -2.43 -54.12
N GLY A 173 -6.74 -3.13 -53.44
CA GLY A 173 -6.90 -3.55 -52.05
C GLY A 173 -6.42 -2.53 -51.03
N SER A 174 -5.84 -1.41 -51.46
CA SER A 174 -5.33 -0.37 -50.57
C SER A 174 -6.45 0.49 -49.95
N PRO A 175 -6.28 0.99 -48.70
CA PRO A 175 -5.15 0.74 -47.81
C PRO A 175 -5.24 -0.64 -47.13
N TYR A 176 -4.07 -1.26 -46.95
CA TYR A 176 -3.95 -2.48 -46.16
C TYR A 176 -3.65 -2.13 -44.70
N ALA A 177 -4.36 -2.73 -43.76
CA ALA A 177 -4.08 -2.53 -42.34
C ALA A 177 -2.67 -3.02 -41.97
N ILE A 178 -1.98 -2.26 -41.13
CA ILE A 178 -0.76 -2.70 -40.46
C ILE A 178 -1.15 -3.02 -39.02
N THR A 179 -0.90 -4.25 -38.60
CA THR A 179 -1.23 -4.73 -37.26
C THR A 179 0.04 -5.08 -36.49
N GLY A 180 0.17 -4.50 -35.31
CA GLY A 180 1.18 -4.89 -34.33
C GLY A 180 0.68 -6.00 -33.41
N SER A 181 1.55 -6.91 -33.03
CA SER A 181 1.30 -7.92 -32.00
C SER A 181 2.44 -7.94 -30.97
N ALA A 182 2.07 -8.22 -29.72
CA ALA A 182 3.00 -8.46 -28.62
C ALA A 182 3.59 -9.88 -28.67
#